data_AF-A0A350BU33-F1
#
_entry.id   AF-A0A350BU33-F1
#
_cell.length_a   1.000
_cell.length_b   1.000
_cell.length_c   1.000
_cell.angle_alpha   90.00
_cell.angle_beta   90.00
_cell.angle_gamma   90.00
#
_symmetry.space_group_name_H-M   'P 1'
#
loop_
_entity.id
_entity.type
_entity.pdbx_description
1 polymer ?
#
loop_
_entity_poly.entity_id
_entity_poly.type
_entity_poly.pdbx_seq_one_letter_code
_entity_poly.pdbx_strand_id
1 'polypeptide(L)'
;MTKTSHYSNYQQQLYDEIKMLKEEYDLGYRRISYLIYEKGYRGVRNNQVLRNNDIHSIYKKGKIRENRINRDFDTIIDDVIVFENRF
;
A
#
# COMPACT_ATOMS: atom_id res chain seq x y z
N MET A 1 9.57 -20.82 2.32
CA MET A 1 9.06 -19.60 1.65
C MET A 1 7.69 -19.28 2.22
N THR A 2 7.57 -18.27 3.08
CA THR A 2 6.26 -17.76 3.53
C THR A 2 5.54 -17.18 2.32
N LYS A 3 4.24 -17.47 2.14
CA LYS A 3 3.42 -16.91 1.04
C LYS A 3 3.31 -15.39 1.20
N THR A 4 4.28 -14.64 0.72
CA THR A 4 4.21 -13.18 0.63
C THR A 4 3.30 -12.85 -0.55
N SER A 5 2.01 -12.60 -0.30
CA SER A 5 1.12 -12.07 -1.35
C SER A 5 1.64 -10.69 -1.73
N HIS A 6 2.31 -10.59 -2.87
CA HIS A 6 2.74 -9.31 -3.42
C HIS A 6 1.50 -8.43 -3.69
N TYR A 7 1.63 -7.14 -3.38
CA TYR A 7 0.61 -6.14 -3.72
C TYR A 7 0.56 -6.05 -5.24
N SER A 8 -0.59 -6.34 -5.85
CA SER A 8 -0.69 -6.34 -7.31
C SER A 8 -0.65 -4.91 -7.85
N ASN A 9 -0.28 -4.76 -9.13
CA ASN A 9 -0.30 -3.46 -9.82
C ASN A 9 -1.69 -2.81 -9.72
N TYR A 10 -2.75 -3.61 -9.85
CA TYR A 10 -4.13 -3.15 -9.66
C TYR A 10 -4.38 -2.57 -8.27
N GLN A 11 -3.89 -3.23 -7.22
CA GLN A 11 -4.05 -2.74 -5.86
C GLN A 11 -3.28 -1.42 -5.64
N GLN A 12 -2.09 -1.28 -6.25
CA GLN A 12 -1.31 -0.05 -6.21
C GLN A 12 -2.03 1.10 -6.93
N GLN A 13 -2.49 0.89 -8.16
CA GLN A 13 -3.26 1.87 -8.93
C GLN A 13 -4.52 2.33 -8.18
N LEU A 14 -5.27 1.38 -7.61
CA LEU A 14 -6.46 1.68 -6.82
C LEU A 14 -6.12 2.51 -5.57
N TYR A 15 -5.02 2.18 -4.88
CA TYR A 15 -4.59 2.92 -3.71
C TYR A 15 -4.14 4.34 -4.08
N ASP A 16 -3.33 4.50 -5.13
CA ASP A 16 -2.80 5.79 -5.57
C ASP A 16 -3.94 6.74 -5.97
N GLU A 17 -4.93 6.22 -6.69
CA GLU A 17 -6.12 6.97 -7.07
C GLU A 17 -6.94 7.40 -5.84
N ILE A 18 -7.18 6.49 -4.89
CA ILE A 18 -7.88 6.83 -3.63
C ILE A 18 -7.09 7.86 -2.82
N LYS A 19 -5.77 7.73 -2.75
CA LYS A 19 -4.87 8.64 -2.03
C LYS A 19 -4.94 10.04 -2.64
N MET A 20 -4.80 10.15 -3.96
CA MET A 20 -4.91 11.43 -4.67
C MET A 20 -6.28 12.09 -4.42
N LEU A 21 -7.38 11.34 -4.57
CA LEU A 21 -8.73 11.87 -4.31
C LEU A 21 -8.93 12.31 -2.84
N LYS A 22 -8.23 11.68 -1.89
CA LYS A 22 -8.35 11.99 -0.46
C LYS A 22 -7.43 13.11 0.01
N GLU A 23 -6.18 13.14 -0.46
CA GLU A 23 -5.15 14.07 -0.01
C GLU A 23 -5.14 15.36 -0.85
N GLU A 24 -5.31 15.28 -2.18
CA GLU A 24 -5.25 16.45 -3.08
C GLU A 24 -6.61 17.13 -3.27
N TYR A 25 -7.68 16.34 -3.37
CA TYR A 25 -9.04 16.86 -3.63
C TYR A 25 -9.93 16.92 -2.37
N ASP A 26 -9.38 16.52 -1.21
CA ASP A 26 -10.05 16.41 0.10
C ASP A 26 -11.47 15.79 0.06
N LEU A 27 -11.66 14.76 -0.76
CA LEU A 27 -12.99 14.15 -0.90
C LEU A 27 -13.31 13.22 0.28
N GLY A 28 -14.58 13.20 0.67
CA GLY A 28 -15.10 12.22 1.62
C GLY A 28 -15.17 10.81 1.00
N TYR A 29 -14.96 9.77 1.83
CA TYR A 29 -14.92 8.38 1.36
C TYR A 29 -16.16 7.91 0.60
N ARG A 30 -17.34 8.47 0.89
CA ARG A 30 -18.56 8.21 0.13
C ARG A 30 -18.45 8.71 -1.31
N ARG A 31 -17.95 9.93 -1.51
CA ARG A 31 -17.77 10.50 -2.86
C ARG A 31 -16.70 9.74 -3.64
N ILE A 32 -15.60 9.39 -2.97
CA ILE A 32 -14.53 8.58 -3.58
C ILE A 32 -15.07 7.23 -4.06
N SER A 33 -15.89 6.54 -3.26
CA SER A 33 -16.52 5.27 -3.63
C SER A 33 -17.28 5.35 -4.96
N TYR A 34 -18.05 6.43 -5.18
CA TYR A 34 -18.74 6.66 -6.45
C TYR A 34 -17.77 6.91 -7.62
N LEU A 35 -16.78 7.79 -7.45
CA LEU A 35 -15.82 8.12 -8.51
C LEU A 35 -14.97 6.92 -8.92
N ILE A 36 -14.52 6.13 -7.96
CA ILE A 36 -13.75 4.90 -8.18
C ILE A 36 -14.62 3.88 -8.95
N TYR A 37 -15.91 3.77 -8.63
CA TYR A 37 -16.84 2.92 -9.37
C TYR A 37 -17.05 3.40 -10.82
N GLU A 38 -17.23 4.71 -11.03
CA GLU A 38 -17.36 5.33 -12.37
C GLU A 38 -16.10 5.12 -13.22
N LYS A 39 -14.92 5.17 -12.60
CA LYS A 39 -13.63 4.85 -13.25
C LYS A 39 -13.42 3.36 -13.55
N GLY A 40 -14.38 2.49 -13.18
CA GLY A 40 -14.35 1.06 -13.49
C GLY A 40 -13.65 0.18 -12.45
N TYR A 41 -13.15 0.73 -11.35
CA TYR A 41 -12.54 -0.06 -10.29
C TYR A 41 -13.58 -0.90 -9.53
N ARG A 42 -13.18 -2.12 -9.17
CA ARG A 42 -13.99 -3.12 -8.47
C ARG A 42 -13.15 -3.91 -7.46
N GLY A 43 -13.82 -4.68 -6.60
CA GLY A 43 -13.13 -5.56 -5.68
C GLY A 43 -12.46 -6.75 -6.38
N VAL A 44 -11.23 -7.08 -5.99
CA VAL A 44 -10.40 -8.12 -6.63
C VAL A 44 -11.05 -9.53 -6.58
N ARG A 45 -11.78 -9.86 -5.51
CA ARG A 45 -12.33 -11.22 -5.32
C ARG A 45 -13.64 -11.46 -6.07
N ASN A 46 -14.62 -10.56 -5.93
CA ASN A 46 -15.98 -10.81 -6.42
C ASN A 46 -16.48 -9.68 -7.35
N ASN A 47 -15.57 -8.86 -7.88
CA ASN A 47 -15.91 -7.72 -8.72
C ASN A 47 -16.91 -6.74 -8.06
N GLN A 48 -16.98 -6.72 -6.73
CA GLN A 48 -17.98 -5.95 -6.00
C GLN A 48 -17.68 -4.44 -6.02
N VAL A 49 -18.73 -3.63 -5.85
CA VAL A 49 -18.57 -2.18 -5.61
C VAL A 49 -17.83 -1.95 -4.30
N LEU A 50 -16.83 -1.08 -4.34
CA LEU A 50 -16.06 -0.68 -3.16
C LEU A 50 -16.83 0.40 -2.40
N ARG A 51 -17.38 0.05 -1.23
CA ARG A 51 -18.14 0.99 -0.39
C ARG A 51 -17.21 1.93 0.36
N ASN A 52 -17.75 2.99 0.96
CA ASN A 52 -17.00 3.95 1.76
C ASN A 52 -16.06 3.31 2.81
N ASN A 53 -16.50 2.24 3.48
CA ASN A 53 -15.68 1.52 4.47
C ASN A 53 -14.52 0.75 3.82
N ASP A 54 -14.74 0.24 2.61
CA ASP A 54 -13.71 -0.43 1.82
C ASP A 54 -12.64 0.59 1.38
N ILE A 55 -13.07 1.75 0.87
CA ILE A 55 -12.18 2.87 0.51
C ILE A 55 -11.33 3.30 1.70
N HIS A 56 -11.95 3.55 2.86
CA HIS A 56 -11.23 3.91 4.08
C HIS A 56 -10.19 2.85 4.48
N SER A 57 -10.55 1.57 4.40
CA SER A 57 -9.65 0.47 4.73
C SER A 57 -8.48 0.35 3.76
N ILE A 58 -8.71 0.55 2.46
CA ILE A 58 -7.67 0.55 1.43
C ILE A 58 -6.70 1.70 1.67
N TYR A 59 -7.22 2.92 1.85
CA TYR A 59 -6.40 4.11 2.14
C TYR A 59 -5.53 3.91 3.38
N LYS A 60 -6.14 3.51 4.51
CA LYS A 60 -5.43 3.28 5.78
C LYS A 60 -4.31 2.24 5.63
N LYS A 61 -4.62 1.09 5.02
CA LYS A 61 -3.64 -0.01 4.86
C LYS A 61 -2.54 0.35 3.87
N GLY A 62 -2.87 1.09 2.81
CA GLY A 62 -1.90 1.58 1.83
C GLY A 62 -0.91 2.57 2.46
N LYS A 63 -1.37 3.51 3.29
CA LYS A 63 -0.47 4.42 4.04
C LYS A 63 0.48 3.67 4.97
N ILE A 64 -0.01 2.66 5.69
CA ILE A 64 0.85 1.83 6.54
C ILE A 64 1.92 1.12 5.68
N ARG A 65 1.55 0.66 4.47
CA ARG A 65 2.51 0.03 3.54
C ARG A 65 3.54 1.03 3.01
N GLU A 66 3.10 2.21 2.58
CA GLU A 66 3.97 3.32 2.15
C GLU A 66 5.00 3.64 3.22
N ASN A 67 4.56 3.80 4.48
CA ASN A 67 5.45 4.05 5.61
C ASN A 67 6.41 2.89 5.93
N ARG A 68 6.08 1.65 5.56
CA ARG A 68 7.00 0.50 5.72
C ARG A 68 8.07 0.47 4.63
N ILE A 69 7.73 0.91 3.42
CA ILE A 69 8.64 0.90 2.27
C ILE A 69 9.59 2.08 2.34
N ASN A 70 9.08 3.25 2.72
CA ASN A 70 9.86 4.47 2.90
C ASN A 70 10.49 4.55 4.30
N ARG A 71 10.58 3.42 5.02
CA ARG A 71 11.19 3.40 6.35
C ARG A 71 12.70 3.35 6.18
N ASP A 72 13.37 4.37 6.70
CA ASP A 72 14.82 4.35 6.87
C ASP A 72 15.18 3.40 8.02
N PHE A 73 16.21 2.59 7.81
CA PHE A 73 16.78 1.73 8.84
C PHE A 73 18.25 2.08 9.00
N ASP A 74 18.65 2.37 10.24
CA ASP A 74 20.06 2.43 10.59
C ASP A 74 20.62 1.02 10.46
N THR A 75 21.48 0.80 9.47
CA THR A 75 22.11 -0.50 9.24
C THR A 75 23.28 -0.62 10.20
N ILE A 76 22.99 -1.04 11.43
CA ILE A 76 24.01 -1.33 12.44
C ILE A 76 24.39 -2.81 12.30
N ILE A 77 25.69 -3.07 12.11
CA ILE A 77 26.27 -4.40 12.15
C ILE A 77 27.13 -4.46 13.40
N ASP A 78 26.68 -5.21 14.40
CA ASP A 78 27.42 -5.48 15.64
C ASP A 78 27.93 -6.94 15.66
N ASP A 79 28.91 -7.24 16.52
CA ASP A 79 29.51 -8.57 16.73
C ASP A 79 30.19 -9.23 15.51
N VAL A 80 31.01 -8.47 14.76
CA VAL A 80 31.82 -9.01 13.66
C VAL A 80 33.15 -9.57 14.16
N ILE A 81 33.40 -10.87 13.94
CA ILE A 81 34.70 -11.50 14.15
C ILE A 81 35.43 -11.62 12.80
N VAL A 82 36.59 -10.95 12.68
CA VAL A 82 37.43 -10.96 11.46
C VAL A 82 38.65 -11.86 11.69
N PHE A 83 38.86 -12.83 10.79
CA PHE A 83 40.06 -13.67 10.77
C PHE A 83 40.92 -13.28 9.57
N GLU A 84 42.12 -12.73 9.82
CA GLU A 84 43.11 -12.43 8.78
C GLU A 84 44.04 -13.63 8.60
N ASN A 85 44.07 -14.22 7.39
CA ASN A 85 45.10 -15.20 7.03
C ASN A 85 46.22 -14.47 6.28
N ARG A 86 47.39 -14.39 6.90
CA ARG A 86 48.61 -13.93 6.22
C ARG A 86 49.26 -15.14 5.54
N PHE A 87 49.34 -15.08 4.21
CA PHE A 87 50.12 -16.02 3.39
C PHE A 87 51.61 -15.72 3.48
#